data_AF-A0A2V5XP84-F1
#
_entry.id   AF-A0A2V5XP84-F1
#
_cell.length_a   1.000
_cell.length_b   1.000
_cell.length_c   1.000
_cell.angle_alpha   90.00
_cell.angle_beta   90.00
_cell.angle_gamma   90.00
#
_symmetry.space_group_name_H-M   'P 1'
#
loop_
_entity.id
_entity.type
_entity.pdbx_description
1 polymer ?
#
loop_
_entity_poly.entity_id
_entity_poly.type
_entity_poly.pdbx_seq_one_letter_code
_entity_poly.pdbx_strand_id
1 'polypeptide(L)'
;MARLHEYQGKAILAANGFKIPRGRAASTVDEAVATAKELGGEVVVKIQAWTTGRAGIGGVGFAKNPDDVRAHAERMLSMKVGQFPVEAVLVEEKIDIDREFFLSFAIDDAARAPVIIFAAGGGTGIEERAASTRRIPCDVDRVASDSAIDEAVNSCGLSPAEAKQLAESIRKLFGAARSVEARSLEINPLVLTKNGEFVAADCRITIDDYAVARHPEFGIEIAREFDHPPTPLERIAYAVEQNDHRGTFYFAQLATAAPKNSKGLVGFHGAGGGGSMMSMDAIVNAGFAIANFTDTSGNPSASKVYRAARIILAQPDLVGYFGSGSGVASQEQYWSAYGLAKAFWELDLDIPAVIRLGGNTEDRAVDILHRMSKLLRAPVEGYRKTDTPAFIAARFAELVATAKGAKWKPRLPRVPKFVEDPSATMLQVKNGRVWINTAQWPQIRAAVETHSGGLIVDRQGAPAAALASEEFANKDSELLACDVECRLAGIEGFYLELDIPRLGELIGGTR
;
A
#
# COMPACT_ATOMS: atom_id res chain seq x y z
N MET A 1 -1.45 -9.66 2.22
CA MET A 1 -0.43 -10.34 3.00
C MET A 1 0.95 -9.92 2.56
N ALA A 2 1.87 -9.79 3.51
CA ALA A 2 3.28 -9.54 3.33
C ALA A 2 3.90 -10.69 2.54
N ARG A 3 4.74 -10.35 1.57
CA ARG A 3 5.30 -11.31 0.62
C ARG A 3 6.81 -11.28 0.71
N LEU A 4 7.40 -12.45 0.48
CA LEU A 4 8.83 -12.60 0.34
C LEU A 4 9.20 -12.78 -1.13
N HIS A 5 10.38 -12.33 -1.52
CA HIS A 5 10.96 -12.70 -2.80
C HIS A 5 11.34 -14.19 -2.82
N GLU A 6 11.44 -14.78 -4.01
CA GLU A 6 11.74 -16.22 -4.17
C GLU A 6 13.04 -16.61 -3.47
N TYR A 7 14.09 -15.77 -3.55
CA TYR A 7 15.36 -16.06 -2.89
C TYR A 7 15.24 -16.13 -1.35
N GLN A 8 14.38 -15.29 -0.75
CA GLN A 8 14.12 -15.31 0.69
C GLN A 8 13.30 -16.55 1.06
N GLY A 9 12.28 -16.87 0.26
CA GLY A 9 11.49 -18.09 0.43
C GLY A 9 12.34 -19.36 0.34
N LYS A 10 13.24 -19.43 -0.63
CA LYS A 10 14.20 -20.53 -0.77
C LYS A 10 15.14 -20.66 0.43
N ALA A 11 15.59 -19.56 1.03
CA ALA A 11 16.38 -19.61 2.26
C ALA A 11 15.60 -20.24 3.42
N ILE A 12 14.30 -19.92 3.56
CA ILE A 12 13.41 -20.55 4.56
C ILE A 12 13.25 -22.04 4.28
N LEU A 13 13.05 -22.43 3.02
CA LEU A 13 12.98 -23.84 2.62
C LEU A 13 14.27 -24.59 2.96
N ALA A 14 15.43 -24.02 2.63
CA ALA A 14 16.73 -24.61 2.92
C ALA A 14 16.95 -24.79 4.43
N ALA A 15 16.59 -23.78 5.25
CA ALA A 15 16.65 -23.86 6.71
C ALA A 15 15.75 -24.96 7.28
N ASN A 16 14.67 -25.32 6.57
CA ASN A 16 13.76 -26.41 6.91
C ASN A 16 14.10 -27.74 6.19
N GLY A 17 15.31 -27.86 5.63
CA GLY A 17 15.85 -29.11 5.11
C GLY A 17 15.38 -29.50 3.71
N PHE A 18 14.85 -28.55 2.93
CA PHE A 18 14.69 -28.74 1.49
C PHE A 18 16.04 -28.52 0.78
N LYS A 19 16.27 -29.27 -0.30
CA LYS A 19 17.30 -28.91 -1.27
C LYS A 19 16.76 -27.80 -2.17
N ILE A 20 17.58 -26.79 -2.41
CA ILE A 20 17.32 -25.70 -3.36
C ILE A 20 18.50 -25.62 -4.34
N PRO A 21 18.29 -25.13 -5.57
CA PRO A 21 19.41 -24.85 -6.45
C PRO A 21 20.32 -23.77 -5.84
N ARG A 22 21.63 -23.96 -5.98
CA ARG A 22 22.62 -22.95 -5.57
C ARG A 22 22.40 -21.68 -6.38
N GLY A 23 22.35 -20.54 -5.72
CA GLY A 23 22.11 -19.26 -6.37
C GLY A 23 22.12 -18.08 -5.41
N ARG A 24 22.05 -16.87 -5.97
CA ARG A 24 22.03 -15.61 -5.22
C ARG A 24 21.26 -14.54 -5.98
N ALA A 25 20.61 -13.64 -5.23
CA ALA A 25 19.98 -12.44 -5.78
C ALA A 25 21.05 -11.40 -6.15
N ALA A 26 20.84 -10.72 -7.27
CA ALA A 26 21.70 -9.68 -7.81
C ALA A 26 20.86 -8.46 -8.16
N SER A 27 21.29 -7.29 -7.71
CA SER A 27 20.64 -5.99 -7.99
C SER A 27 21.29 -5.28 -9.17
N THR A 28 22.45 -5.77 -9.62
CA THR A 28 23.16 -5.25 -10.78
C THR A 28 23.51 -6.35 -11.77
N VAL A 29 23.74 -5.95 -13.02
CA VAL A 29 24.17 -6.85 -14.09
C VAL A 29 25.50 -7.53 -13.76
N ASP A 30 26.44 -6.78 -13.17
CA ASP A 30 27.76 -7.31 -12.83
C ASP A 30 27.71 -8.32 -11.67
N GLU A 31 26.86 -8.09 -10.66
CA GLU A 31 26.59 -9.07 -9.60
C GLU A 31 25.98 -10.37 -10.16
N ALA A 32 25.08 -10.27 -11.14
CA ALA A 32 24.47 -11.42 -11.78
C ALA A 32 25.53 -12.25 -12.54
N VAL A 33 26.39 -11.58 -13.31
CA VAL A 33 27.50 -12.20 -14.04
C VAL A 33 28.52 -12.84 -13.09
N ALA A 34 28.87 -12.17 -11.99
CA ALA A 34 29.77 -12.72 -10.98
C ALA A 34 29.20 -13.99 -10.34
N THR A 35 27.92 -13.97 -9.98
CA THR A 35 27.22 -15.14 -9.42
C THR A 35 27.23 -16.33 -10.39
N ALA A 36 26.97 -16.09 -11.68
CA ALA A 36 27.02 -17.15 -12.68
C ALA A 36 28.42 -17.78 -12.84
N LYS A 37 29.48 -16.96 -12.77
CA LYS A 37 30.86 -17.45 -12.82
C LYS A 37 31.21 -18.32 -11.61
N GLU A 38 30.75 -17.94 -10.43
CA GLU A 38 30.95 -18.72 -9.19
C GLU A 38 30.23 -20.08 -9.22
N LEU A 39 29.03 -20.14 -9.81
CA LEU A 39 28.25 -21.37 -9.90
C LEU A 39 28.87 -22.41 -10.84
N GLY A 40 29.55 -21.95 -11.91
CA GLY A 40 30.31 -22.81 -12.83
C GLY A 40 29.42 -23.80 -13.60
N GLY A 41 28.60 -23.31 -14.53
CA GLY A 41 27.72 -24.13 -15.36
C GLY A 41 26.63 -23.31 -16.07
N GLU A 42 25.63 -24.00 -16.64
CA GLU A 42 24.41 -23.34 -17.12
C GLU A 42 23.57 -22.83 -15.93
N VAL A 43 23.01 -21.63 -16.06
CA VAL A 43 22.23 -20.97 -15.00
C VAL A 43 20.86 -20.52 -15.52
N VAL A 44 19.97 -20.23 -14.58
CA VAL A 44 18.68 -19.60 -14.82
C VAL A 44 18.68 -18.22 -14.16
N VAL A 45 18.27 -17.20 -14.89
CA VAL A 45 18.07 -15.83 -14.40
C VAL A 45 16.57 -15.58 -14.25
N LYS A 46 16.12 -15.18 -13.06
CA LYS A 46 14.70 -15.00 -12.73
C LYS A 46 14.43 -13.65 -12.08
N ILE A 47 13.47 -12.88 -12.56
CA ILE A 47 13.07 -11.64 -11.89
C ILE A 47 12.54 -11.90 -10.48
N GLN A 48 12.90 -11.04 -9.54
CA GLN A 48 12.37 -11.04 -8.18
C GLN A 48 11.16 -10.09 -8.12
N ALA A 49 9.98 -10.62 -8.40
CA ALA A 49 8.72 -9.87 -8.38
C ALA A 49 7.64 -10.69 -7.68
N TRP A 50 6.73 -10.03 -6.97
CA TRP A 50 5.63 -10.67 -6.23
C TRP A 50 4.44 -11.05 -7.12
N THR A 51 4.72 -11.58 -8.32
CA THR A 51 3.73 -12.02 -9.30
C THR A 51 3.97 -13.46 -9.75
N THR A 52 2.92 -14.13 -10.22
CA THR A 52 3.00 -15.44 -10.87
C THR A 52 3.20 -15.29 -12.38
N GLY A 53 3.44 -16.40 -13.10
CA GLY A 53 3.53 -16.37 -14.56
C GLY A 53 4.74 -15.62 -15.13
N ARG A 54 5.82 -15.47 -14.33
CA ARG A 54 7.03 -14.71 -14.69
C ARG A 54 7.63 -15.15 -16.03
N ALA A 55 7.61 -16.45 -16.34
CA ALA A 55 8.10 -16.96 -17.62
C ALA A 55 7.34 -16.38 -18.82
N GLY A 56 6.00 -16.24 -18.72
CA GLY A 56 5.16 -15.72 -19.80
C GLY A 56 5.39 -14.24 -20.13
N ILE A 57 5.95 -13.47 -19.19
CA ILE A 57 6.34 -12.07 -19.40
C ILE A 57 7.85 -11.92 -19.68
N GLY A 58 8.57 -13.02 -19.94
CA GLY A 58 10.01 -13.01 -20.20
C GLY A 58 10.87 -12.79 -18.96
N GLY A 59 10.31 -12.97 -17.76
CA GLY A 59 10.99 -12.83 -16.47
C GLY A 59 11.80 -14.05 -16.01
N VAL A 60 11.93 -15.07 -16.85
CA VAL A 60 12.78 -16.26 -16.62
C VAL A 60 13.59 -16.53 -17.89
N GLY A 61 14.90 -16.71 -17.76
CA GLY A 61 15.81 -16.89 -18.89
C GLY A 61 16.92 -17.89 -18.57
N PHE A 62 17.14 -18.86 -19.47
CA PHE A 62 18.24 -19.80 -19.37
C PHE A 62 19.49 -19.20 -20.02
N ALA A 63 20.64 -19.38 -19.38
CA ALA A 63 21.92 -18.84 -19.81
C ALA A 63 23.00 -19.93 -19.75
N LYS A 64 23.79 -20.06 -20.82
CA LYS A 64 24.85 -21.06 -20.92
C LYS A 64 26.24 -20.49 -20.62
N ASN A 65 26.38 -19.18 -20.75
CA ASN A 65 27.64 -18.47 -20.57
C ASN A 65 27.39 -17.09 -19.92
N PRO A 66 28.44 -16.40 -19.44
CA PRO A 66 28.32 -15.08 -18.81
C PRO A 66 27.69 -13.99 -19.69
N ASP A 67 27.82 -14.05 -21.01
CA ASP A 67 27.26 -13.05 -21.93
C ASP A 67 25.73 -13.20 -22.03
N ASP A 68 25.22 -14.44 -22.04
CA ASP A 68 23.79 -14.72 -21.95
C ASP A 68 23.20 -14.14 -20.64
N VAL A 69 23.91 -14.30 -19.52
CA VAL A 69 23.49 -13.77 -18.20
C VAL A 69 23.41 -12.26 -18.23
N ARG A 70 24.42 -11.59 -18.80
CA ARG A 70 24.44 -10.13 -18.98
C ARG A 70 23.21 -9.66 -19.77
N ALA A 71 22.95 -10.26 -20.92
CA ALA A 71 21.82 -9.89 -21.76
C ALA A 71 20.47 -10.08 -21.06
N HIS A 72 20.29 -11.19 -20.34
CA HIS A 72 19.07 -11.41 -19.56
C HIS A 72 18.93 -10.41 -18.41
N ALA A 73 19.99 -10.17 -17.63
CA ALA A 73 19.97 -9.27 -16.49
C ALA A 73 19.71 -7.81 -16.91
N GLU A 74 20.35 -7.32 -17.96
CA GLU A 74 20.13 -5.96 -18.49
C GLU A 74 18.66 -5.76 -18.90
N ARG A 75 18.11 -6.71 -19.64
CA ARG A 75 16.71 -6.69 -20.06
C ARG A 75 15.77 -6.75 -18.85
N MET A 76 16.00 -7.69 -17.94
CA MET A 76 15.13 -7.98 -16.80
C MET A 76 15.12 -6.87 -15.75
N LEU A 77 16.27 -6.29 -15.40
CA LEU A 77 16.35 -5.15 -14.48
C LEU A 77 15.76 -3.86 -15.08
N SER A 78 15.61 -3.81 -16.41
CA SER A 78 14.89 -2.73 -17.10
C SER A 78 13.38 -2.98 -17.22
N MET A 79 12.87 -4.15 -16.80
CA MET A 79 11.45 -4.49 -16.87
C MET A 79 10.63 -3.80 -15.77
N LYS A 80 9.32 -3.71 -16.02
CA LYS A 80 8.30 -3.45 -15.00
C LYS A 80 7.32 -4.61 -14.94
N VAL A 81 6.92 -4.97 -13.72
CA VAL A 81 5.81 -5.91 -13.47
C VAL A 81 4.61 -5.09 -13.04
N GLY A 82 3.56 -5.10 -13.86
CA GLY A 82 2.52 -4.08 -13.75
C GLY A 82 3.13 -2.70 -14.01
N GLN A 83 3.13 -1.84 -13.00
CA GLN A 83 3.72 -0.50 -13.08
C GLN A 83 5.02 -0.36 -12.25
N PHE A 84 5.43 -1.42 -11.55
CA PHE A 84 6.52 -1.39 -10.57
C PHE A 84 7.82 -1.96 -11.17
N PRO A 85 8.98 -1.33 -10.90
CA PRO A 85 10.26 -1.77 -11.45
C PRO A 85 10.70 -3.12 -10.86
N VAL A 86 11.48 -3.87 -11.63
CA VAL A 86 12.21 -5.04 -11.11
C VAL A 86 13.53 -4.56 -10.50
N GLU A 87 13.70 -4.73 -9.19
CA GLU A 87 14.89 -4.24 -8.48
C GLU A 87 16.01 -5.29 -8.38
N ALA A 88 15.69 -6.57 -8.57
CA ALA A 88 16.66 -7.66 -8.50
C ALA A 88 16.29 -8.86 -9.37
N VAL A 89 17.31 -9.64 -9.72
CA VAL A 89 17.19 -10.96 -10.37
C VAL A 89 17.83 -12.03 -9.48
N LEU A 90 17.29 -13.25 -9.48
CA LEU A 90 17.91 -14.43 -8.90
C LEU A 90 18.66 -15.17 -10.00
N VAL A 91 19.95 -15.42 -9.78
CA VAL A 91 20.78 -16.26 -10.63
C VAL A 91 21.05 -17.56 -9.91
N GLU A 92 20.65 -18.68 -10.50
CA GLU A 92 20.78 -20.01 -9.88
C GLU A 92 21.19 -21.08 -10.88
N GLU A 93 21.76 -22.18 -10.39
CA GLU A 93 22.14 -23.30 -11.23
C GLU A 93 20.93 -23.94 -11.91
N LYS A 94 21.11 -24.37 -13.16
CA LYS A 94 20.09 -25.12 -13.88
C LYS A 94 19.99 -26.54 -13.33
N ILE A 95 18.76 -26.98 -13.04
CA ILE A 95 18.46 -28.32 -12.54
C ILE A 95 18.17 -29.28 -13.70
N ASP A 96 18.68 -30.51 -13.60
CA ASP A 96 18.34 -31.62 -14.49
C ASP A 96 17.02 -32.28 -14.07
N ILE A 97 15.93 -31.78 -14.62
CA ILE A 97 14.56 -32.19 -14.30
C ILE A 97 14.25 -33.57 -14.91
N ASP A 98 13.71 -34.48 -14.09
CA ASP A 98 13.03 -35.71 -14.52
C ASP A 98 11.51 -35.55 -14.44
N ARG A 99 11.00 -35.13 -13.27
CA ARG A 99 9.57 -34.92 -13.02
C ARG A 99 9.32 -33.66 -12.20
N GLU A 100 8.15 -33.05 -12.40
CA GLU A 100 7.72 -31.84 -11.69
C GLU A 100 6.44 -32.09 -10.90
N PHE A 101 6.45 -31.67 -9.64
CA PHE A 101 5.32 -31.78 -8.71
C PHE A 101 4.88 -30.40 -8.25
N PHE A 102 3.62 -30.28 -7.87
CA PHE A 102 3.10 -29.11 -7.16
C PHE A 102 2.94 -29.45 -5.68
N LEU A 103 3.49 -28.62 -4.81
CA LEU A 103 3.36 -28.78 -3.36
C LEU A 103 3.13 -27.43 -2.70
N SER A 104 2.00 -27.27 -2.03
CA SER A 104 1.61 -26.01 -1.41
C SER A 104 0.97 -26.22 -0.04
N PHE A 105 1.15 -25.25 0.85
CA PHE A 105 0.45 -25.08 2.11
C PHE A 105 -0.36 -23.79 2.02
N ALA A 106 -1.60 -23.84 2.51
CA ALA A 106 -2.42 -22.65 2.67
C ALA A 106 -3.31 -22.78 3.91
N ILE A 107 -3.67 -21.66 4.51
CA ILE A 107 -4.82 -21.63 5.42
C ILE A 107 -6.10 -21.56 4.59
N ASP A 108 -6.97 -22.56 4.72
CA ASP A 108 -8.26 -22.63 4.05
C ASP A 108 -9.36 -22.10 4.96
N ASP A 109 -9.92 -20.95 4.59
CA ASP A 109 -10.99 -20.30 5.35
C ASP A 109 -12.30 -21.10 5.37
N ALA A 110 -12.59 -21.85 4.31
CA ALA A 110 -13.80 -22.68 4.25
C ALA A 110 -13.67 -23.90 5.16
N ALA A 111 -12.50 -24.54 5.17
CA ALA A 111 -12.20 -25.63 6.10
C ALA A 111 -11.92 -25.14 7.52
N ARG A 112 -11.57 -23.86 7.69
CA ARG A 112 -11.06 -23.24 8.94
C ARG A 112 -9.84 -23.99 9.49
N ALA A 113 -8.96 -24.43 8.58
CA ALA A 113 -7.82 -25.28 8.90
C ALA A 113 -6.68 -25.07 7.91
N PRO A 114 -5.42 -25.37 8.30
CA PRO A 114 -4.34 -25.51 7.34
C PRO A 114 -4.59 -26.71 6.41
N VAL A 115 -4.25 -26.55 5.14
CA VAL A 115 -4.35 -27.60 4.12
C VAL A 115 -3.07 -27.66 3.31
N ILE A 116 -2.62 -28.88 3.04
CA ILE A 116 -1.59 -29.13 2.03
C ILE A 116 -2.29 -29.45 0.71
N ILE A 117 -1.89 -28.78 -0.36
CA ILE A 117 -2.37 -29.00 -1.71
C ILE A 117 -1.24 -29.63 -2.51
N PHE A 118 -1.50 -30.80 -3.09
CA PHE A 118 -0.50 -31.59 -3.79
C PHE A 118 -0.98 -32.01 -5.18
N ALA A 119 -0.10 -31.98 -6.18
CA ALA A 119 -0.35 -32.59 -7.48
C ALA A 119 0.90 -33.28 -8.05
N ALA A 120 0.68 -34.41 -8.71
CA ALA A 120 1.74 -35.19 -9.35
C ALA A 120 2.30 -34.54 -10.64
N GLY A 121 1.63 -33.51 -11.17
CA GLY A 121 2.06 -32.73 -12.32
C GLY A 121 2.10 -31.24 -11.99
N GLY A 122 3.30 -30.74 -11.67
CA GLY A 122 3.60 -29.34 -11.38
C GLY A 122 3.86 -28.48 -12.60
N GLY A 123 4.48 -27.33 -12.37
CA GLY A 123 4.86 -26.37 -13.40
C GLY A 123 3.71 -25.44 -13.81
N THR A 124 3.77 -24.94 -15.04
CA THR A 124 2.80 -23.98 -15.57
C THR A 124 1.41 -24.60 -15.77
N GLY A 125 0.36 -23.81 -15.54
CA GLY A 125 -1.03 -24.20 -15.76
C GLY A 125 -1.61 -25.10 -14.67
N ILE A 126 -1.07 -25.07 -13.45
CA ILE A 126 -1.63 -25.81 -12.32
C ILE A 126 -3.04 -25.31 -11.97
N GLU A 127 -3.31 -24.03 -12.18
CA GLU A 127 -4.59 -23.37 -11.92
C GLU A 127 -5.71 -23.95 -12.80
N GLU A 128 -5.42 -24.24 -14.08
CA GLU A 128 -6.34 -24.90 -15.01
C GLU A 128 -6.60 -26.36 -14.64
N ARG A 129 -5.65 -26.98 -13.92
CA ARG A 129 -5.72 -28.36 -13.45
C ARG A 129 -6.07 -28.46 -11.97
N ALA A 130 -6.70 -27.44 -11.38
CA ALA A 130 -7.03 -27.41 -9.96
C ALA A 130 -7.83 -28.66 -9.49
N ALA A 131 -8.70 -29.21 -10.34
CA ALA A 131 -9.46 -30.43 -10.06
C ALA A 131 -8.59 -31.69 -9.94
N SER A 132 -7.36 -31.67 -10.45
CA SER A 132 -6.38 -32.76 -10.32
C SER A 132 -5.54 -32.69 -9.04
N THR A 133 -5.72 -31.61 -8.26
CA THR A 133 -5.01 -31.44 -6.99
C THR A 133 -5.69 -32.23 -5.88
N ARG A 134 -4.89 -32.74 -4.97
CA ARG A 134 -5.35 -33.34 -3.71
C ARG A 134 -5.20 -32.34 -2.59
N ARG A 135 -6.24 -32.29 -1.75
CA ARG A 135 -6.27 -31.50 -0.53
C ARG A 135 -6.07 -32.45 0.64
N ILE A 136 -5.03 -32.21 1.42
CA ILE A 136 -4.64 -33.02 2.56
C ILE A 136 -4.83 -32.14 3.81
N PRO A 137 -5.93 -32.29 4.55
CA PRO A 137 -6.20 -31.47 5.72
C PRO A 137 -5.14 -31.69 6.81
N CYS A 138 -4.76 -30.61 7.49
CA CYS A 138 -3.88 -30.65 8.64
C CYS A 138 -4.62 -30.09 9.87
N ASP A 139 -4.13 -30.46 11.06
CA ASP A 139 -4.53 -29.76 12.28
C ASP A 139 -3.69 -28.48 12.43
N VAL A 140 -4.18 -27.52 13.21
CA VAL A 140 -3.43 -26.28 13.50
C VAL A 140 -2.05 -26.59 14.10
N ASP A 141 -1.97 -27.61 14.96
CA ASP A 141 -0.75 -27.97 15.67
C ASP A 141 0.04 -29.12 15.05
N ARG A 142 -0.51 -29.81 14.05
CA ARG A 142 0.07 -31.05 13.55
C ARG A 142 -0.08 -31.15 12.03
N VAL A 143 0.97 -31.64 11.40
CA VAL A 143 0.89 -32.04 9.99
C VAL A 143 -0.14 -33.15 9.81
N ALA A 144 -0.63 -33.31 8.57
CA ALA A 144 -1.50 -34.39 8.15
C ALA A 144 -1.00 -35.77 8.60
N SER A 145 -1.94 -36.70 8.80
CA SER A 145 -1.64 -38.07 9.19
C SER A 145 -0.79 -38.79 8.14
N ASP A 146 0.05 -39.73 8.59
CA ASP A 146 0.89 -40.53 7.69
C ASP A 146 0.07 -41.24 6.61
N SER A 147 -1.11 -41.76 6.98
CA SER A 147 -2.05 -42.38 6.03
C SER A 147 -2.43 -41.45 4.87
N ALA A 148 -2.71 -40.18 5.15
CA ALA A 148 -3.13 -39.22 4.13
C ALA A 148 -1.95 -38.79 3.23
N ILE A 149 -0.74 -38.69 3.81
CA ILE A 149 0.49 -38.41 3.07
C ILE A 149 0.84 -39.59 2.17
N ASP A 150 0.80 -40.81 2.70
CA ASP A 150 1.13 -42.02 1.95
C ASP A 150 0.16 -42.25 0.79
N GLU A 151 -1.14 -41.98 0.98
CA GLU A 151 -2.13 -42.02 -0.09
C GLU A 151 -1.80 -41.01 -1.22
N ALA A 152 -1.39 -39.79 -0.87
CA ALA A 152 -0.98 -38.79 -1.84
C ALA A 152 0.25 -39.25 -2.64
N VAL A 153 1.23 -39.84 -1.97
CA VAL A 153 2.50 -40.27 -2.55
C VAL A 153 2.36 -41.52 -3.42
N ASN A 154 1.68 -42.57 -2.94
CA ASN A 154 1.65 -43.90 -3.57
C ASN A 154 1.08 -43.88 -5.00
N SER A 155 0.17 -42.96 -5.26
CA SER A 155 -0.43 -42.73 -6.59
C SER A 155 0.52 -42.12 -7.64
N CYS A 156 1.73 -41.71 -7.27
CA CYS A 156 2.65 -41.00 -8.15
C CYS A 156 3.52 -41.92 -9.01
N GLY A 157 3.46 -43.24 -8.82
CA GLY A 157 4.31 -44.19 -9.54
C GLY A 157 5.81 -43.95 -9.29
N LEU A 158 6.16 -43.63 -8.05
CA LEU A 158 7.55 -43.41 -7.60
C LEU A 158 8.16 -44.70 -7.05
N SER A 159 9.48 -44.82 -7.10
CA SER A 159 10.19 -45.88 -6.36
C SER A 159 9.98 -45.71 -4.84
N PRO A 160 10.16 -46.76 -4.01
CA PRO A 160 10.00 -46.64 -2.56
C PRO A 160 10.88 -45.56 -1.91
N ALA A 161 12.09 -45.34 -2.45
CA ALA A 161 13.01 -44.33 -1.94
C ALA A 161 12.52 -42.90 -2.28
N GLU A 162 12.07 -42.67 -3.51
CA GLU A 162 11.52 -41.37 -3.93
C GLU A 162 10.19 -41.07 -3.23
N ALA A 163 9.32 -42.09 -3.07
CA ALA A 163 8.08 -41.97 -2.32
C ALA A 163 8.35 -41.49 -0.89
N LYS A 164 9.34 -42.09 -0.21
CA LYS A 164 9.76 -41.65 1.12
C LYS A 164 10.24 -40.20 1.13
N GLN A 165 11.09 -39.79 0.17
CA GLN A 165 11.56 -38.41 0.06
C GLN A 165 10.42 -37.41 -0.21
N LEU A 166 9.44 -37.78 -1.02
CA LEU A 166 8.27 -36.94 -1.28
C LEU A 166 7.39 -36.79 -0.03
N ALA A 167 7.15 -37.88 0.70
CA ALA A 167 6.43 -37.85 1.98
C ALA A 167 7.16 -36.96 3.01
N GLU A 168 8.49 -37.04 3.08
CA GLU A 168 9.30 -36.15 3.91
C GLU A 168 9.19 -34.68 3.46
N SER A 169 9.17 -34.41 2.16
CA SER A 169 8.99 -33.06 1.61
C SER A 169 7.64 -32.46 2.01
N ILE A 170 6.56 -33.27 1.94
CA ILE A 170 5.23 -32.88 2.40
C ILE A 170 5.24 -32.52 3.90
N ARG A 171 5.92 -33.31 4.74
CA ARG A 171 6.04 -33.00 6.18
C ARG A 171 6.86 -31.74 6.45
N LYS A 172 8.00 -31.57 5.76
CA LYS A 172 8.86 -30.38 5.88
C LYS A 172 8.14 -29.10 5.47
N LEU A 173 7.24 -29.17 4.49
CA LEU A 173 6.45 -28.01 4.06
C LEU A 173 5.64 -27.39 5.19
N PHE A 174 4.93 -28.23 5.96
CA PHE A 174 4.15 -27.79 7.11
C PHE A 174 5.04 -27.15 8.18
N GLY A 175 6.19 -27.77 8.47
CA GLY A 175 7.18 -27.22 9.39
C GLY A 175 7.71 -25.85 8.94
N ALA A 176 8.07 -25.73 7.65
CA ALA A 176 8.53 -24.48 7.06
C ALA A 176 7.47 -23.38 7.15
N ALA A 177 6.22 -23.68 6.75
CA ALA A 177 5.11 -22.74 6.85
C ALA A 177 4.87 -22.28 8.29
N ARG A 178 4.87 -23.21 9.26
CA ARG A 178 4.69 -22.88 10.69
C ARG A 178 5.85 -22.06 11.25
N SER A 179 7.08 -22.35 10.84
CA SER A 179 8.29 -21.66 11.36
C SER A 179 8.32 -20.16 11.07
N VAL A 180 7.55 -19.72 10.07
CA VAL A 180 7.47 -18.32 9.62
C VAL A 180 6.04 -17.78 9.68
N GLU A 181 5.12 -18.51 10.32
CA GLU A 181 3.69 -18.15 10.40
C GLU A 181 3.10 -17.79 9.01
N ALA A 182 3.42 -18.62 8.01
CA ALA A 182 2.98 -18.41 6.65
C ALA A 182 1.46 -18.54 6.52
N ARG A 183 0.85 -17.59 5.81
CA ARG A 183 -0.53 -17.72 5.34
C ARG A 183 -0.62 -18.65 4.15
N SER A 184 0.39 -18.62 3.28
CA SER A 184 0.60 -19.58 2.21
C SER A 184 2.08 -19.79 1.91
N LEU A 185 2.43 -21.01 1.52
CA LEU A 185 3.77 -21.40 1.08
C LEU A 185 3.60 -22.35 -0.10
N GLU A 186 4.06 -21.96 -1.28
CA GLU A 186 3.95 -22.73 -2.52
C GLU A 186 5.34 -23.06 -3.07
N ILE A 187 5.54 -24.32 -3.46
CA ILE A 187 6.69 -24.83 -4.20
C ILE A 187 6.17 -25.33 -5.56
N ASN A 188 6.43 -24.54 -6.61
CA ASN A 188 5.97 -24.88 -7.96
C ASN A 188 7.01 -24.54 -9.05
N PRO A 189 7.83 -25.51 -9.51
CA PRO A 189 7.76 -26.93 -9.20
C PRO A 189 8.64 -27.36 -8.02
N LEU A 190 8.18 -28.41 -7.32
CA LEU A 190 9.06 -29.33 -6.59
C LEU A 190 9.56 -30.36 -7.61
N VAL A 191 10.86 -30.34 -7.91
CA VAL A 191 11.47 -31.14 -8.97
C VAL A 191 12.02 -32.44 -8.40
N LEU A 192 11.71 -33.57 -9.04
CA LEU A 192 12.52 -34.78 -8.97
C LEU A 192 13.59 -34.69 -10.06
N THR A 193 14.86 -34.73 -9.65
CA THR A 193 15.99 -34.68 -10.57
C THR A 193 16.27 -36.05 -11.18
N LYS A 194 16.99 -36.08 -12.30
CA LYS A 194 17.45 -37.35 -12.91
C LYS A 194 18.35 -38.21 -12.01
N ASN A 195 18.90 -37.60 -10.95
CA ASN A 195 19.71 -38.30 -9.94
C ASN A 195 18.87 -38.82 -8.76
N GLY A 196 17.54 -38.74 -8.82
CA GLY A 196 16.63 -39.30 -7.80
C GLY A 196 16.46 -38.44 -6.54
N GLU A 197 16.75 -37.13 -6.64
CA GLU A 197 16.65 -36.19 -5.52
C GLU A 197 15.56 -35.16 -5.72
N PHE A 198 14.83 -34.81 -4.66
CA PHE A 198 13.84 -33.73 -4.67
C PHE A 198 14.48 -32.37 -4.39
N VAL A 199 14.20 -31.38 -5.25
CA VAL A 199 14.73 -30.01 -5.18
C VAL A 199 13.58 -29.01 -5.37
N ALA A 200 13.47 -28.02 -4.48
CA ALA A 200 12.52 -26.92 -4.61
C ALA A 200 13.04 -25.89 -5.62
N ALA A 201 12.54 -25.95 -6.86
CA ALA A 201 13.01 -25.13 -7.96
C ALA A 201 12.41 -23.71 -7.97
N ASP A 202 11.25 -23.52 -7.35
CA ASP A 202 10.61 -22.22 -7.13
C ASP A 202 9.97 -22.18 -5.73
N CYS A 203 9.78 -20.99 -5.19
CA CYS A 203 9.11 -20.79 -3.92
C CYS A 203 8.37 -19.45 -3.89
N ARG A 204 7.13 -19.48 -3.44
CA ARG A 204 6.34 -18.29 -3.12
C ARG A 204 5.82 -18.40 -1.70
N ILE A 205 6.12 -17.42 -0.86
CA ILE A 205 5.66 -17.39 0.53
C ILE A 205 4.91 -16.09 0.80
N THR A 206 3.77 -16.21 1.46
CA THR A 206 3.08 -15.08 2.10
C THR A 206 3.03 -15.30 3.60
N ILE A 207 3.38 -14.26 4.35
CA ILE A 207 3.46 -14.26 5.82
C ILE A 207 2.20 -13.60 6.36
N ASP A 208 1.75 -14.01 7.54
CA ASP A 208 0.73 -13.25 8.26
C ASP A 208 1.25 -11.84 8.58
N ASP A 209 0.51 -10.80 8.17
CA ASP A 209 0.86 -9.39 8.44
C ASP A 209 1.05 -9.16 9.95
N TYR A 210 0.28 -9.85 10.79
CA TYR A 210 0.39 -9.79 12.25
C TYR A 210 1.60 -10.56 12.82
N ALA A 211 2.24 -11.40 12.03
CA ALA A 211 3.45 -12.13 12.41
C ALA A 211 4.74 -11.37 12.05
N VAL A 212 4.69 -10.39 11.15
CA VAL A 212 5.89 -9.66 10.69
C VAL A 212 6.71 -9.08 11.85
N ALA A 213 6.08 -8.54 12.89
CA ALA A 213 6.78 -8.00 14.05
C ALA A 213 7.55 -9.07 14.87
N ARG A 214 7.17 -10.35 14.76
CA ARG A 214 7.86 -11.49 15.38
C ARG A 214 8.99 -12.04 14.50
N HIS A 215 9.08 -11.60 13.24
CA HIS A 215 10.06 -12.04 12.26
C HIS A 215 10.89 -10.88 11.68
N PRO A 216 11.63 -10.13 12.54
CA PRO A 216 12.44 -9.00 12.08
C PRO A 216 13.54 -9.42 11.08
N GLU A 217 13.98 -10.67 11.10
CA GLU A 217 14.98 -11.25 10.19
C GLU A 217 14.58 -11.20 8.72
N PHE A 218 13.28 -11.05 8.41
CA PHE A 218 12.80 -10.96 7.02
C PHE A 218 12.98 -9.56 6.42
N GLY A 219 13.25 -8.54 7.23
CA GLY A 219 13.44 -7.16 6.74
C GLY A 219 12.21 -6.57 6.05
N ILE A 220 11.01 -7.04 6.39
CA ILE A 220 9.75 -6.52 5.85
C ILE A 220 9.46 -5.17 6.51
N GLU A 221 9.64 -4.08 5.75
CA GLU A 221 9.44 -2.71 6.26
C GLU A 221 7.96 -2.40 6.54
N ILE A 222 7.06 -2.89 5.68
CA ILE A 222 5.63 -2.61 5.77
C ILE A 222 4.84 -3.91 5.68
N ALA A 223 4.19 -4.27 6.79
CA ALA A 223 3.26 -5.39 6.88
C ALA A 223 1.87 -4.99 6.35
N ARG A 224 1.76 -4.89 5.02
CA ARG A 224 0.51 -4.59 4.32
C ARG A 224 0.35 -5.44 3.07
N GLU A 225 -0.88 -5.52 2.59
CA GLU A 225 -1.27 -6.31 1.43
C GLU A 225 -0.89 -5.65 0.09
N PHE A 226 0.40 -5.46 -0.16
CA PHE A 226 0.90 -4.98 -1.44
C PHE A 226 1.20 -6.14 -2.41
N ASP A 227 1.02 -5.89 -3.70
CA ASP A 227 1.45 -6.77 -4.78
C ASP A 227 2.84 -6.43 -5.34
N HIS A 228 3.51 -5.45 -4.73
CA HIS A 228 4.84 -4.96 -5.06
C HIS A 228 5.57 -4.50 -3.78
N PRO A 229 6.92 -4.42 -3.79
CA PRO A 229 7.67 -3.76 -2.73
C PRO A 229 7.20 -2.30 -2.54
N PRO A 230 7.12 -1.79 -1.31
CA PRO A 230 6.54 -0.46 -1.07
C PRO A 230 7.18 0.66 -1.89
N THR A 231 6.35 1.45 -2.56
CA THR A 231 6.79 2.66 -3.26
C THR A 231 7.25 3.74 -2.27
N PRO A 232 8.03 4.75 -2.72
CA PRO A 232 8.39 5.88 -1.87
C PRO A 232 7.18 6.59 -1.26
N LEU A 233 6.08 6.70 -2.00
CA LEU A 233 4.86 7.37 -1.52
C LEU A 233 4.14 6.54 -0.45
N GLU A 234 4.09 5.22 -0.59
CA GLU A 234 3.53 4.31 0.43
C GLU A 234 4.36 4.31 1.72
N ARG A 235 5.69 4.40 1.64
CA ARG A 235 6.55 4.54 2.83
C ARG A 235 6.26 5.82 3.59
N ILE A 236 6.05 6.94 2.89
CA ILE A 236 5.64 8.21 3.51
C ILE A 236 4.27 8.07 4.17
N ALA A 237 3.31 7.43 3.48
CA ALA A 237 1.98 7.21 4.04
C ALA A 237 2.00 6.33 5.29
N TYR A 238 2.78 5.25 5.28
CA TYR A 238 2.95 4.38 6.42
C TYR A 238 3.62 5.09 7.60
N ALA A 239 4.63 5.92 7.34
CA ALA A 239 5.25 6.74 8.39
C ALA A 239 4.24 7.71 9.06
N VAL A 240 3.27 8.25 8.32
CA VAL A 240 2.19 9.04 8.91
C VAL A 240 1.30 8.17 9.82
N GLU A 241 0.91 6.99 9.36
CA GLU A 241 0.07 6.07 10.14
C GLU A 241 0.75 5.65 11.46
N GLN A 242 2.04 5.32 11.42
CA GLN A 242 2.78 4.88 12.60
C GLN A 242 2.95 5.98 13.67
N ASN A 243 2.80 7.26 13.31
CA ASN A 243 3.01 8.38 14.23
C ASN A 243 1.72 8.97 14.83
N ASP A 244 0.55 8.55 14.34
CA ASP A 244 -0.76 8.97 14.85
C ASP A 244 -1.67 7.75 14.95
N HIS A 245 -2.04 7.32 16.16
CA HIS A 245 -2.91 6.14 16.37
C HIS A 245 -4.41 6.50 16.42
N ARG A 246 -4.79 7.75 16.13
CA ARG A 246 -6.19 8.19 16.10
C ARG A 246 -6.81 7.81 14.77
N GLY A 247 -7.62 6.75 14.78
CA GLY A 247 -8.18 6.14 13.57
C GLY A 247 -7.13 5.48 12.67
N THR A 248 -7.56 4.99 11.53
CA THR A 248 -6.74 4.29 10.54
C THR A 248 -6.37 5.22 9.40
N PHE A 249 -5.16 5.09 8.87
CA PHE A 249 -4.76 5.59 7.56
C PHE A 249 -4.06 4.50 6.76
N TYR A 250 -4.81 3.89 5.85
CA TYR A 250 -4.27 2.97 4.86
C TYR A 250 -4.06 3.71 3.53
N PHE A 251 -2.95 3.41 2.85
CA PHE A 251 -2.65 3.90 1.51
C PHE A 251 -1.94 2.78 0.74
N ALA A 252 -2.41 2.52 -0.48
CA ALA A 252 -1.75 1.69 -1.47
C ALA A 252 -1.81 2.38 -2.83
N GLN A 253 -0.70 2.43 -3.54
CA GLN A 253 -0.67 2.95 -4.90
C GLN A 253 -1.17 1.87 -5.87
N LEU A 254 -2.05 2.27 -6.79
CA LEU A 254 -2.66 1.40 -7.79
C LEU A 254 -2.17 1.82 -9.19
N ALA A 255 -3.03 2.42 -10.01
CA ALA A 255 -2.66 2.87 -11.34
C ALA A 255 -1.88 4.20 -11.29
N THR A 256 -0.74 4.27 -11.96
CA THR A 256 0.03 5.53 -12.13
C THR A 256 -0.28 6.24 -13.44
N ALA A 257 -1.06 5.61 -14.33
CA ALA A 257 -1.50 6.16 -15.60
C ALA A 257 -2.90 5.67 -15.94
N ALA A 258 -3.69 6.53 -16.57
CA ALA A 258 -5.01 6.19 -17.08
C ALA A 258 -4.91 5.21 -18.27
N PRO A 259 -5.63 4.08 -18.27
CA PRO A 259 -5.79 3.24 -19.46
C PRO A 259 -6.37 4.04 -20.63
N LYS A 260 -6.02 3.68 -21.87
CA LYS A 260 -6.47 4.41 -23.09
C LYS A 260 -7.99 4.57 -23.20
N ASN A 261 -8.76 3.64 -22.64
CA ASN A 261 -10.22 3.61 -22.71
C ASN A 261 -10.89 4.09 -21.41
N SER A 262 -10.17 4.77 -20.51
CA SER A 262 -10.77 5.37 -19.32
C SER A 262 -10.99 6.87 -19.47
N LYS A 263 -11.84 7.44 -18.62
CA LYS A 263 -12.09 8.88 -18.50
C LYS A 263 -11.00 9.63 -17.73
N GLY A 264 -9.90 8.97 -17.38
CA GLY A 264 -8.80 9.53 -16.62
C GLY A 264 -8.51 8.78 -15.32
N LEU A 265 -7.53 9.31 -14.58
CA LEU A 265 -7.05 8.76 -13.32
C LEU A 265 -7.62 9.56 -12.15
N VAL A 266 -8.16 8.90 -11.12
CA VAL A 266 -8.85 9.56 -9.99
C VAL A 266 -8.11 9.27 -8.69
N GLY A 267 -7.84 10.33 -7.92
CA GLY A 267 -7.37 10.19 -6.55
C GLY A 267 -8.53 9.76 -5.67
N PHE A 268 -8.44 8.57 -5.06
CA PHE A 268 -9.56 7.99 -4.31
C PHE A 268 -9.33 8.07 -2.80
N HIS A 269 -10.35 8.49 -2.06
CA HIS A 269 -10.32 8.63 -0.61
C HIS A 269 -11.49 7.86 0.04
N GLY A 270 -11.20 6.66 0.50
CA GLY A 270 -12.16 5.81 1.19
C GLY A 270 -12.33 6.15 2.67
N ALA A 271 -13.51 5.86 3.22
CA ALA A 271 -13.76 5.83 4.66
C ALA A 271 -14.50 4.54 5.07
N GLY A 272 -13.74 3.56 5.53
CA GLY A 272 -14.11 2.21 5.92
C GLY A 272 -14.00 1.22 4.76
N GLY A 273 -13.32 0.07 4.97
CA GLY A 273 -13.01 -0.92 3.93
C GLY A 273 -14.18 -1.28 3.00
N GLY A 274 -15.26 -1.86 3.54
CA GLY A 274 -16.40 -2.32 2.72
C GLY A 274 -17.10 -1.21 1.92
N GLY A 275 -17.38 -0.06 2.55
CA GLY A 275 -18.04 1.07 1.88
C GLY A 275 -17.15 1.77 0.85
N SER A 276 -15.83 1.75 1.08
CA SER A 276 -14.84 2.26 0.13
C SER A 276 -14.81 1.39 -1.11
N MET A 277 -14.77 0.07 -0.98
CA MET A 277 -14.79 -0.85 -2.14
C MET A 277 -16.06 -0.67 -3.00
N MET A 278 -17.24 -0.56 -2.38
CA MET A 278 -18.48 -0.24 -3.11
C MET A 278 -18.39 1.10 -3.88
N SER A 279 -17.68 2.07 -3.31
CA SER A 279 -17.49 3.38 -3.95
C SER A 279 -16.44 3.34 -5.06
N MET A 280 -15.45 2.45 -4.96
CA MET A 280 -14.52 2.15 -6.06
C MET A 280 -15.26 1.56 -7.25
N ASP A 281 -16.16 0.59 -7.01
CA ASP A 281 -16.98 0.01 -8.08
C ASP A 281 -17.83 1.08 -8.77
N ALA A 282 -18.41 2.00 -8.02
CA ALA A 282 -19.19 3.11 -8.60
C ALA A 282 -18.34 4.00 -9.52
N ILE A 283 -17.12 4.37 -9.11
CA ILE A 283 -16.25 5.24 -9.93
C ILE A 283 -15.66 4.50 -11.14
N VAL A 284 -15.35 3.20 -10.99
CA VAL A 284 -14.91 2.35 -12.10
C VAL A 284 -16.03 2.13 -13.10
N ASN A 285 -17.25 1.88 -12.65
CA ASN A 285 -18.44 1.78 -13.51
C ASN A 285 -18.77 3.11 -14.21
N ALA A 286 -18.39 4.25 -13.61
CA ALA A 286 -18.47 5.55 -14.27
C ALA A 286 -17.38 5.75 -15.35
N GLY A 287 -16.43 4.82 -15.49
CA GLY A 287 -15.41 4.77 -16.54
C GLY A 287 -14.04 5.32 -16.14
N PHE A 288 -13.78 5.52 -14.85
CA PHE A 288 -12.50 6.04 -14.36
C PHE A 288 -11.54 4.92 -13.91
N ALA A 289 -10.25 5.21 -13.96
CA ALA A 289 -9.22 4.40 -13.30
C ALA A 289 -8.86 5.03 -11.95
N ILE A 290 -8.53 4.20 -10.96
CA ILE A 290 -8.24 4.64 -9.60
C ILE A 290 -6.73 4.68 -9.39
N ALA A 291 -6.21 5.82 -8.91
CA ALA A 291 -4.78 6.03 -8.69
C ALA A 291 -4.23 5.27 -7.49
N ASN A 292 -5.05 5.15 -6.45
CA ASN A 292 -4.67 4.65 -5.14
C ASN A 292 -5.89 4.06 -4.43
N PHE A 293 -5.67 3.19 -3.48
CA PHE A 293 -6.64 2.92 -2.43
C PHE A 293 -6.22 3.68 -1.17
N THR A 294 -7.15 4.41 -0.56
CA THR A 294 -6.94 5.03 0.75
C THR A 294 -8.12 4.74 1.64
N ASP A 295 -7.86 4.41 2.90
CA ASP A 295 -8.88 4.31 3.93
C ASP A 295 -8.52 5.19 5.11
N THR A 296 -9.36 6.19 5.41
CA THR A 296 -9.33 6.93 6.66
C THR A 296 -10.55 6.58 7.50
N SER A 297 -10.45 5.50 8.28
CA SER A 297 -11.53 4.98 9.12
C SER A 297 -11.21 5.04 10.61
N GLY A 298 -12.09 4.52 11.49
CA GLY A 298 -11.83 4.51 12.94
C GLY A 298 -11.83 5.87 13.64
N ASN A 299 -12.55 6.87 13.10
CA ASN A 299 -12.60 8.24 13.62
C ASN A 299 -11.24 8.94 13.60
N PRO A 300 -10.65 9.12 12.39
CA PRO A 300 -9.33 9.70 12.24
C PRO A 300 -9.31 11.17 12.65
N SER A 301 -8.14 11.63 13.12
CA SER A 301 -7.90 13.06 13.37
C SER A 301 -8.02 13.88 12.09
N ALA A 302 -8.37 15.17 12.19
CA ALA A 302 -8.42 16.04 11.02
C ALA A 302 -7.05 16.18 10.35
N SER A 303 -5.97 16.15 11.15
CA SER A 303 -4.60 16.19 10.65
C SER A 303 -4.21 14.92 9.89
N LYS A 304 -4.70 13.74 10.30
CA LYS A 304 -4.50 12.48 9.56
C LYS A 304 -5.22 12.51 8.22
N VAL A 305 -6.48 12.97 8.17
CA VAL A 305 -7.23 13.14 6.91
C VAL A 305 -6.55 14.16 5.98
N TYR A 306 -6.06 15.27 6.54
CA TYR A 306 -5.25 16.24 5.80
C TYR A 306 -4.01 15.59 5.16
N ARG A 307 -3.24 14.80 5.92
CA ARG A 307 -2.04 14.13 5.39
C ARG A 307 -2.39 13.10 4.33
N ALA A 308 -3.45 12.32 4.53
CA ALA A 308 -3.97 11.40 3.52
C ALA A 308 -4.31 12.13 2.20
N ALA A 309 -5.03 13.26 2.28
CA ALA A 309 -5.36 14.07 1.12
C ALA A 309 -4.13 14.64 0.40
N ARG A 310 -3.14 15.14 1.15
CA ARG A 310 -1.86 15.63 0.62
C ARG A 310 -1.06 14.52 -0.08
N ILE A 311 -1.07 13.30 0.45
CA ILE A 311 -0.39 12.13 -0.13
C ILE A 311 -1.10 11.68 -1.41
N ILE A 312 -2.44 11.61 -1.42
CA ILE A 312 -3.21 11.29 -2.64
C ILE A 312 -2.88 12.31 -3.75
N LEU A 313 -2.87 13.60 -3.41
CA LEU A 313 -2.56 14.70 -4.31
C LEU A 313 -1.06 14.87 -4.61
N ALA A 314 -0.18 13.99 -4.10
CA ALA A 314 1.21 13.93 -4.57
C ALA A 314 1.34 13.15 -5.89
N GLN A 315 0.30 12.41 -6.28
CA GLN A 315 0.25 11.66 -7.54
C GLN A 315 -0.12 12.60 -8.69
N PRO A 316 0.60 12.58 -9.83
CA PRO A 316 0.30 13.45 -10.96
C PRO A 316 -0.87 12.94 -11.82
N ASP A 317 -1.30 13.78 -12.77
CA ASP A 317 -2.23 13.44 -13.85
C ASP A 317 -3.65 13.03 -13.40
N LEU A 318 -4.00 13.28 -12.13
CA LEU A 318 -5.35 13.08 -11.63
C LEU A 318 -6.32 14.02 -12.34
N VAL A 319 -7.47 13.52 -12.76
CA VAL A 319 -8.54 14.33 -13.37
C VAL A 319 -9.56 14.84 -12.34
N GLY A 320 -9.48 14.32 -11.11
CA GLY A 320 -10.33 14.71 -10.01
C GLY A 320 -10.03 13.93 -8.74
N TYR A 321 -10.63 14.37 -7.65
CA TYR A 321 -10.53 13.78 -6.32
C TYR A 321 -11.88 13.23 -5.88
N PHE A 322 -11.98 11.93 -5.62
CA PHE A 322 -13.23 11.29 -5.26
C PHE A 322 -13.13 10.66 -3.88
N GLY A 323 -13.99 11.07 -2.97
CA GLY A 323 -14.04 10.55 -1.60
C GLY A 323 -15.39 9.95 -1.27
N SER A 324 -15.42 8.74 -0.72
CA SER A 324 -16.66 8.10 -0.27
C SER A 324 -16.39 6.92 0.65
N GLY A 325 -17.27 6.72 1.63
CA GLY A 325 -17.17 5.64 2.61
C GLY A 325 -18.47 4.88 2.84
N SER A 326 -18.57 4.15 3.95
CA SER A 326 -19.82 3.44 4.30
C SER A 326 -20.94 4.40 4.73
N GLY A 327 -20.57 5.45 5.46
CA GLY A 327 -21.52 6.40 6.03
C GLY A 327 -22.15 5.95 7.35
N VAL A 328 -21.70 4.83 7.93
CA VAL A 328 -22.32 4.19 9.10
C VAL A 328 -21.41 4.14 10.33
N ALA A 329 -20.12 4.46 10.19
CA ALA A 329 -19.21 4.49 11.32
C ALA A 329 -19.49 5.72 12.21
N SER A 330 -19.33 5.57 13.51
CA SER A 330 -19.40 6.69 14.48
C SER A 330 -18.16 7.58 14.36
N GLN A 331 -18.09 8.30 13.25
CA GLN A 331 -17.02 9.23 12.90
C GLN A 331 -17.61 10.62 12.81
N GLU A 332 -16.93 11.58 13.43
CA GLU A 332 -17.29 12.99 13.34
C GLU A 332 -16.84 13.55 11.99
N GLN A 333 -17.76 13.57 11.02
CA GLN A 333 -17.43 13.85 9.63
C GLN A 333 -16.87 15.26 9.39
N TYR A 334 -17.17 16.21 10.28
CA TYR A 334 -16.61 17.56 10.18
C TYR A 334 -15.08 17.58 10.36
N TRP A 335 -14.48 16.64 11.09
CA TRP A 335 -13.01 16.54 11.17
C TRP A 335 -12.41 16.16 9.83
N SER A 336 -13.03 15.21 9.12
CA SER A 336 -12.63 14.85 7.76
C SER A 336 -12.79 16.03 6.81
N ALA A 337 -13.90 16.76 6.90
CA ALA A 337 -14.13 17.96 6.09
C ALA A 337 -13.08 19.05 6.34
N TYR A 338 -12.70 19.31 7.60
CA TYR A 338 -11.63 20.26 7.91
C TYR A 338 -10.28 19.81 7.33
N GLY A 339 -9.91 18.53 7.51
CA GLY A 339 -8.68 17.97 6.95
C GLY A 339 -8.60 18.14 5.43
N LEU A 340 -9.67 17.80 4.72
CA LEU A 340 -9.81 17.98 3.27
C LEU A 340 -9.76 19.45 2.87
N ALA A 341 -10.54 20.30 3.53
CA ALA A 341 -10.62 21.73 3.24
C ALA A 341 -9.24 22.41 3.36
N LYS A 342 -8.49 22.07 4.41
CA LYS A 342 -7.11 22.56 4.57
C LYS A 342 -6.19 22.08 3.45
N ALA A 343 -6.21 20.78 3.13
CA ALA A 343 -5.34 20.21 2.10
C ALA A 343 -5.63 20.80 0.72
N PHE A 344 -6.92 20.89 0.34
CA PHE A 344 -7.35 21.46 -0.93
C PHE A 344 -7.02 22.93 -1.04
N TRP A 345 -7.17 23.67 0.06
CA TRP A 345 -6.72 25.06 0.10
C TRP A 345 -5.21 25.12 -0.08
N GLU A 346 -4.39 24.46 0.74
CA GLU A 346 -2.93 24.59 0.63
C GLU A 346 -2.37 24.20 -0.74
N LEU A 347 -3.00 23.24 -1.41
CA LEU A 347 -2.58 22.82 -2.74
C LEU A 347 -3.23 23.63 -3.87
N ASP A 348 -4.11 24.57 -3.54
CA ASP A 348 -4.85 25.39 -4.50
C ASP A 348 -5.50 24.53 -5.60
N LEU A 349 -6.33 23.60 -5.14
CA LEU A 349 -6.94 22.54 -5.97
C LEU A 349 -7.61 23.11 -7.22
N ASP A 350 -7.22 22.61 -8.39
CA ASP A 350 -7.70 23.01 -9.72
C ASP A 350 -8.30 21.85 -10.54
N ILE A 351 -8.60 20.73 -9.86
CA ILE A 351 -9.37 19.61 -10.39
C ILE A 351 -10.62 19.41 -9.52
N PRO A 352 -11.74 18.94 -10.09
CA PRO A 352 -12.99 18.78 -9.34
C PRO A 352 -12.84 17.75 -8.22
N ALA A 353 -13.53 17.99 -7.11
CA ALA A 353 -13.62 17.03 -6.01
C ALA A 353 -15.08 16.74 -5.63
N VAL A 354 -15.40 15.46 -5.47
CA VAL A 354 -16.71 15.00 -4.98
C VAL A 354 -16.48 14.12 -3.77
N ILE A 355 -17.04 14.53 -2.63
CA ILE A 355 -16.81 13.88 -1.34
C ILE A 355 -18.14 13.53 -0.69
N ARG A 356 -18.37 12.25 -0.42
CA ARG A 356 -19.47 11.78 0.41
C ARG A 356 -18.98 11.48 1.82
N LEU A 357 -19.41 12.31 2.76
CA LEU A 357 -19.08 12.22 4.19
C LEU A 357 -20.32 11.80 4.97
N GLY A 358 -20.65 10.51 4.94
CA GLY A 358 -21.77 9.98 5.70
C GLY A 358 -21.42 9.72 7.17
N GLY A 359 -22.29 10.09 8.11
CA GLY A 359 -22.08 9.75 9.53
C GLY A 359 -22.56 10.82 10.50
N ASN A 360 -21.91 10.92 11.66
CA ASN A 360 -22.20 11.98 12.62
C ASN A 360 -21.85 13.33 12.00
N THR A 361 -22.69 14.34 12.29
CA THR A 361 -22.43 15.75 11.91
C THR A 361 -22.15 15.98 10.42
N GLU A 362 -22.67 15.10 9.55
CA GLU A 362 -22.49 15.16 8.09
C GLU A 362 -22.97 16.48 7.47
N ASP A 363 -24.04 17.09 8.00
CA ASP A 363 -24.54 18.39 7.53
C ASP A 363 -23.50 19.49 7.65
N ARG A 364 -22.80 19.54 8.79
CA ARG A 364 -21.70 20.49 9.03
C ARG A 364 -20.51 20.19 8.13
N ALA A 365 -20.22 18.91 7.92
CA ALA A 365 -19.13 18.48 7.05
C ALA A 365 -19.35 18.94 5.60
N VAL A 366 -20.56 18.76 5.07
CA VAL A 366 -20.96 19.22 3.74
C VAL A 366 -20.90 20.75 3.63
N ASP A 367 -21.38 21.47 4.65
CA ASP A 367 -21.29 22.94 4.69
C ASP A 367 -19.84 23.44 4.61
N ILE A 368 -18.91 22.86 5.40
CA ILE A 368 -17.49 23.22 5.37
C ILE A 368 -16.91 23.07 3.96
N LEU A 369 -17.18 21.94 3.28
CA LEU A 369 -16.68 21.69 1.93
C LEU A 369 -17.26 22.69 0.92
N HIS A 370 -18.55 22.99 0.97
CA HIS A 370 -19.18 23.96 0.07
C HIS A 370 -18.72 25.40 0.31
N ARG A 371 -18.49 25.80 1.56
CA ARG A 371 -17.89 27.11 1.87
C ARG A 371 -16.47 27.19 1.35
N MET A 372 -15.65 26.14 1.55
CA MET A 372 -14.26 26.10 1.07
C MET A 372 -14.16 26.10 -0.45
N SER A 373 -15.09 25.44 -1.15
CA SER A 373 -15.19 25.40 -2.62
C SER A 373 -15.10 26.80 -3.26
N LYS A 374 -15.66 27.83 -2.60
CA LYS A 374 -15.65 29.23 -3.06
C LYS A 374 -14.26 29.88 -3.07
N LEU A 375 -13.29 29.28 -2.38
CA LEU A 375 -11.90 29.76 -2.27
C LEU A 375 -10.93 28.98 -3.18
N LEU A 376 -11.44 28.05 -3.99
CA LEU A 376 -10.67 27.15 -4.84
C LEU A 376 -10.92 27.42 -6.33
N ARG A 377 -10.05 26.89 -7.19
CA ARG A 377 -10.13 27.07 -8.65
C ARG A 377 -11.00 26.02 -9.34
N ALA A 378 -11.37 24.97 -8.62
CA ALA A 378 -12.24 23.91 -9.10
C ALA A 378 -13.34 23.60 -8.07
N PRO A 379 -14.50 23.10 -8.54
CA PRO A 379 -15.62 22.81 -7.65
C PRO A 379 -15.28 21.65 -6.71
N VAL A 380 -15.58 21.86 -5.43
CA VAL A 380 -15.65 20.83 -4.40
C VAL A 380 -17.10 20.68 -3.95
N GLU A 381 -17.66 19.49 -4.09
CA GLU A 381 -19.05 19.17 -3.71
C GLU A 381 -19.08 18.10 -2.61
N GLY A 382 -19.85 18.38 -1.56
CA GLY A 382 -20.05 17.53 -0.40
C GLY A 382 -21.42 16.84 -0.43
N TYR A 383 -21.45 15.55 -0.08
CA TYR A 383 -22.65 14.70 -0.08
C TYR A 383 -22.79 13.92 1.23
N ARG A 384 -24.02 13.52 1.54
CA ARG A 384 -24.42 12.85 2.80
C ARG A 384 -24.55 11.36 2.60
N LYS A 385 -24.79 10.62 3.70
CA LYS A 385 -25.00 9.16 3.62
C LYS A 385 -26.18 8.74 2.74
N THR A 386 -27.19 9.60 2.59
CA THR A 386 -28.39 9.36 1.75
C THR A 386 -28.11 9.42 0.25
N ASP A 387 -27.05 10.11 -0.14
CA ASP A 387 -26.59 10.15 -1.53
C ASP A 387 -25.84 8.86 -1.83
N THR A 388 -26.23 8.12 -2.85
CA THR A 388 -25.62 6.82 -3.15
C THR A 388 -24.23 7.00 -3.80
N PRO A 389 -23.31 6.03 -3.67
CA PRO A 389 -22.03 6.07 -4.39
C PRO A 389 -22.20 6.21 -5.91
N ALA A 390 -23.23 5.58 -6.49
CA ALA A 390 -23.52 5.69 -7.92
C ALA A 390 -23.94 7.11 -8.32
N PHE A 391 -24.78 7.77 -7.52
CA PHE A 391 -25.20 9.15 -7.76
C PHE A 391 -24.02 10.11 -7.74
N ILE A 392 -23.18 10.05 -6.70
CA ILE A 392 -22.02 10.95 -6.59
C ILE A 392 -20.95 10.63 -7.65
N ALA A 393 -20.80 9.38 -8.10
CA ALA A 393 -19.88 9.01 -9.18
C ALA A 393 -20.35 9.55 -10.54
N ALA A 394 -21.66 9.53 -10.80
CA ALA A 394 -22.25 10.17 -11.97
C ALA A 394 -21.99 11.69 -11.93
N ARG A 395 -22.21 12.33 -10.78
CA ARG A 395 -21.92 13.75 -10.60
C ARG A 395 -20.45 14.08 -10.81
N PHE A 396 -19.55 13.28 -10.25
CA PHE A 396 -18.11 13.42 -10.46
C PHE A 396 -17.76 13.38 -11.96
N ALA A 397 -18.38 12.47 -12.72
CA ALA A 397 -18.16 12.37 -14.16
C ALA A 397 -18.57 13.65 -14.92
N GLU A 398 -19.69 14.28 -14.53
CA GLU A 398 -20.15 15.56 -15.11
C GLU A 398 -19.14 16.69 -14.84
N LEU A 399 -18.64 16.78 -13.61
CA LEU A 399 -17.66 17.81 -13.23
C LEU A 399 -16.34 17.64 -13.98
N VAL A 400 -15.84 16.40 -14.09
CA VAL A 400 -14.61 16.11 -14.85
C VAL A 400 -14.78 16.45 -16.34
N ALA A 401 -15.93 16.11 -16.94
CA ALA A 401 -16.22 16.47 -18.32
C ALA A 401 -16.22 18.00 -18.53
N THR A 402 -16.73 18.75 -17.56
CA THR A 402 -16.78 20.22 -17.58
C THR A 402 -15.39 20.86 -17.39
N ALA A 403 -14.47 20.17 -16.72
CA ALA A 403 -13.10 20.64 -16.47
C ALA A 403 -12.17 20.60 -17.71
N LYS A 404 -12.68 20.24 -18.90
CA LYS A 404 -12.00 20.32 -20.21
C LYS A 404 -10.60 19.68 -20.24
N GLY A 405 -10.43 18.53 -19.59
CA GLY A 405 -9.17 17.78 -19.60
C GLY A 405 -8.08 18.36 -18.68
N ALA A 406 -8.46 19.19 -17.69
CA ALA A 406 -7.56 19.57 -16.61
C ALA A 406 -6.94 18.33 -15.95
N LYS A 407 -5.63 18.39 -15.72
CA LYS A 407 -4.85 17.35 -15.07
C LYS A 407 -4.08 17.94 -13.92
N TRP A 408 -4.18 17.27 -12.78
CA TRP A 408 -3.52 17.66 -11.57
C TRP A 408 -2.00 17.62 -11.72
N LYS A 409 -1.36 18.69 -11.27
CA LYS A 409 0.09 18.78 -11.12
C LYS A 409 0.43 18.89 -9.63
N PRO A 410 1.15 17.92 -9.05
CA PRO A 410 1.62 17.99 -7.68
C PRO A 410 2.44 19.26 -7.47
N ARG A 411 2.29 19.88 -6.30
CA ARG A 411 2.95 21.15 -5.98
C ARG A 411 3.14 21.30 -4.48
N LEU A 412 4.09 22.13 -4.11
CA LEU A 412 4.31 22.52 -2.71
C LEU A 412 3.09 23.29 -2.16
N PRO A 413 2.81 23.18 -0.86
CA PRO A 413 1.70 23.92 -0.25
C PRO A 413 1.97 25.42 -0.28
N ARG A 414 0.94 26.23 -0.55
CA ARG A 414 1.01 27.67 -0.32
C ARG A 414 1.21 27.95 1.16
N VAL A 415 2.12 28.88 1.46
CA VAL A 415 2.38 29.40 2.79
C VAL A 415 1.91 30.86 2.80
N PRO A 416 1.09 31.29 3.77
CA PRO A 416 0.70 32.70 3.89
C PRO A 416 1.90 33.62 4.06
N LYS A 417 1.88 34.78 3.40
CA LYS A 417 3.01 35.74 3.40
C LYS A 417 3.46 36.17 4.79
N PHE A 418 2.53 36.26 5.75
CA PHE A 418 2.85 36.70 7.12
C PHE A 418 3.76 35.71 7.86
N VAL A 419 3.90 34.46 7.41
CA VAL A 419 4.78 33.46 8.05
C VAL A 419 6.24 33.89 8.01
N GLU A 420 6.63 34.67 7.00
CA GLU A 420 7.99 35.22 6.86
C GLU A 420 8.15 36.58 7.57
N ASP A 421 7.08 37.13 8.14
CA ASP A 421 7.11 38.43 8.82
C ASP A 421 7.79 38.28 10.21
N PRO A 422 8.72 39.16 10.60
CA PRO A 422 9.34 39.16 11.92
C PRO A 422 8.36 39.26 13.10
N SER A 423 7.15 39.76 12.87
CA SER A 423 6.07 39.84 13.87
C SER A 423 5.27 38.55 14.04
N ALA A 424 5.53 37.51 13.24
CA ALA A 424 4.86 36.24 13.39
C ALA A 424 5.34 35.49 14.64
N THR A 425 4.41 35.11 15.51
CA THR A 425 4.67 34.20 16.62
C THR A 425 4.51 32.76 16.14
N MET A 426 5.43 31.88 16.54
CA MET A 426 5.38 30.46 16.25
C MET A 426 5.16 29.65 17.53
N LEU A 427 4.17 28.75 17.51
CA LEU A 427 3.91 27.78 18.57
C LEU A 427 4.07 26.36 18.02
N GLN A 428 4.81 25.51 18.72
CA GLN A 428 5.07 24.13 18.28
C GLN A 428 3.85 23.23 18.45
N VAL A 429 3.61 22.34 17.47
CA VAL A 429 2.66 21.22 17.59
C VAL A 429 3.28 19.90 17.16
N LYS A 430 2.62 18.77 17.45
CA LYS A 430 3.10 17.45 17.07
C LYS A 430 3.13 17.34 15.54
N ASN A 431 4.35 17.30 14.99
CA ASN A 431 4.64 17.26 13.54
C ASN A 431 4.18 18.52 12.80
N GLY A 432 4.44 19.70 13.36
CA GLY A 432 4.15 20.98 12.72
C GLY A 432 4.30 22.18 13.64
N ARG A 433 3.73 23.30 13.22
CA ARG A 433 3.80 24.58 13.93
C ARG A 433 2.62 25.47 13.59
N VAL A 434 2.13 26.22 14.56
CA VAL A 434 1.14 27.27 14.38
C VAL A 434 1.87 28.60 14.23
N TRP A 435 1.52 29.35 13.21
CA TRP A 435 1.99 30.71 12.96
C TRP A 435 0.84 31.68 13.20
N ILE A 436 1.11 32.74 13.97
CA ILE A 436 0.14 33.79 14.30
C ILE A 436 0.76 35.15 14.02
N ASN A 437 0.10 35.97 13.22
CA ASN A 437 0.53 37.34 12.97
C ASN A 437 0.27 38.21 14.21
N THR A 438 1.31 38.46 15.01
CA THR A 438 1.17 39.24 16.25
C THR A 438 0.82 40.70 15.98
N ALA A 439 1.29 41.26 14.86
CA ALA A 439 0.94 42.63 14.47
C ALA A 439 -0.56 42.80 14.18
N GLN A 440 -1.23 41.72 13.75
CA GLN A 440 -2.68 41.69 13.51
C GLN A 440 -3.47 41.05 14.66
N TRP A 441 -2.82 40.73 15.78
CA TRP A 441 -3.47 40.05 16.90
C TRP A 441 -4.73 40.76 17.41
N PRO A 442 -4.76 42.10 17.62
CA PRO A 442 -5.98 42.79 18.06
C PRO A 442 -7.19 42.59 17.13
N GLN A 443 -6.95 42.42 15.82
CA GLN A 443 -7.99 42.25 14.81
C GLN A 443 -8.46 40.80 14.70
N ILE A 444 -7.56 39.83 14.86
CA ILE A 444 -7.86 38.40 14.65
C ILE A 444 -8.18 37.65 15.95
N ARG A 445 -7.82 38.21 17.11
CA ARG A 445 -7.93 37.58 18.44
C ARG A 445 -9.28 36.91 18.67
N ALA A 446 -10.38 37.65 18.50
CA ALA A 446 -11.71 37.16 18.84
C ALA A 446 -12.09 35.91 18.04
N ALA A 447 -11.72 35.88 16.75
CA ALA A 447 -11.93 34.73 15.89
C ALA A 447 -11.02 33.56 16.27
N VAL A 448 -9.73 33.81 16.50
CA VAL A 448 -8.77 32.77 16.86
C VAL A 448 -9.09 32.15 18.22
N GLU A 449 -9.44 32.94 19.24
CA GLU A 449 -9.86 32.44 20.57
C GLU A 449 -11.14 31.57 20.43
N THR A 450 -12.10 32.01 19.61
CA THR A 450 -13.35 31.28 19.38
C THR A 450 -13.14 29.97 18.61
N HIS A 451 -12.46 30.03 17.47
CA HIS A 451 -12.33 28.87 16.57
C HIS A 451 -11.30 27.85 17.06
N SER A 452 -10.31 28.27 17.84
CA SER A 452 -9.40 27.35 18.52
C SER A 452 -10.00 26.70 19.77
N GLY A 453 -11.24 27.05 20.15
CA GLY A 453 -11.86 26.54 21.37
C GLY A 453 -11.11 26.95 22.64
N GLY A 454 -10.49 28.14 22.62
CA GLY A 454 -9.68 28.65 23.73
C GLY A 454 -8.28 28.03 23.85
N LEU A 455 -7.80 27.28 22.85
CA LEU A 455 -6.43 26.75 22.85
C LEU A 455 -5.37 27.84 22.67
N ILE A 456 -5.74 28.90 21.94
CA ILE A 456 -4.96 30.13 21.82
C ILE A 456 -5.71 31.21 22.58
N VAL A 457 -4.99 31.91 23.45
CA VAL A 457 -5.53 32.98 24.31
C VAL A 457 -4.63 34.19 24.29
N ASP A 458 -5.19 35.35 24.63
CA ASP A 458 -4.39 36.53 24.93
C ASP A 458 -3.68 36.41 26.28
N ARG A 459 -2.36 36.59 26.29
CA ARG A 459 -1.56 36.81 27.49
C ARG A 459 -0.74 38.07 27.31
N GLN A 460 -1.11 39.11 28.05
CA GLN A 460 -0.42 40.41 28.03
C GLN A 460 -0.41 41.07 26.63
N GLY A 461 -1.50 40.93 25.86
CA GLY A 461 -1.61 41.54 24.54
C GLY A 461 -0.95 40.75 23.40
N ALA A 462 -0.49 39.52 23.66
CA ALA A 462 0.11 38.64 22.67
C ALA A 462 -0.57 37.26 22.67
N PRO A 463 -0.60 36.55 21.52
CA PRO A 463 -1.15 35.21 21.45
C PRO A 463 -0.26 34.20 22.18
N ALA A 464 -0.87 33.34 22.99
CA ALA A 464 -0.19 32.28 23.72
C ALA A 464 -1.02 30.99 23.78
N ALA A 465 -0.35 29.85 23.94
CA ALA A 465 -1.03 28.58 24.21
C ALA A 465 -1.68 28.61 25.60
N ALA A 466 -2.93 28.16 25.69
CA ALA A 466 -3.66 28.04 26.95
C ALA A 466 -3.19 26.86 27.81
N LEU A 467 -2.69 25.80 27.16
CA LEU A 467 -2.27 24.54 27.78
C LEU A 467 -0.75 24.44 27.91
N ALA A 468 -0.29 23.45 28.67
CA ALA A 468 1.13 23.08 28.70
C ALA A 468 1.59 22.60 27.31
N SER A 469 2.87 22.80 26.98
CA SER A 469 3.41 22.58 25.63
C SER A 469 3.15 21.17 25.07
N GLU A 470 3.25 20.12 25.91
CA GLU A 470 3.00 18.73 25.48
C GLU A 470 1.51 18.47 25.18
N GLU A 471 0.60 18.98 26.00
CA GLU A 471 -0.84 18.82 25.78
C GLU A 471 -1.28 19.63 24.56
N PHE A 472 -0.82 20.88 24.46
CA PHE A 472 -1.08 21.76 23.32
C PHE A 472 -0.61 21.13 22.00
N ALA A 473 0.56 20.47 22.01
CA ALA A 473 1.11 19.87 20.81
C ALA A 473 0.22 18.78 20.20
N ASN A 474 -0.65 18.15 21.00
CA ASN A 474 -1.56 17.11 20.53
C ASN A 474 -2.93 17.64 20.04
N LYS A 475 -3.15 18.96 20.05
CA LYS A 475 -4.42 19.62 19.67
C LYS A 475 -4.45 20.07 18.19
N ASP A 476 -3.79 19.29 17.35
CA ASP A 476 -3.63 19.60 15.92
C ASP A 476 -4.97 19.66 15.16
N SER A 477 -6.00 18.92 15.58
CA SER A 477 -7.30 18.89 14.89
C SER A 477 -8.12 20.16 15.13
N GLU A 478 -8.16 20.64 16.37
CA GLU A 478 -8.82 21.87 16.75
C GLU A 478 -8.10 23.09 16.14
N LEU A 479 -6.77 23.10 16.15
CA LEU A 479 -5.97 24.15 15.51
C LEU A 479 -6.14 24.13 13.98
N LEU A 480 -6.33 22.96 13.38
CA LEU A 480 -6.63 22.80 11.96
C LEU A 480 -8.01 23.37 11.63
N ALA A 481 -9.03 23.08 12.44
CA ALA A 481 -10.35 23.69 12.29
C ALA A 481 -10.29 25.21 12.44
N CYS A 482 -9.50 25.73 13.40
CA CYS A 482 -9.26 27.17 13.56
C CYS A 482 -8.68 27.81 12.29
N ASP A 483 -7.66 27.18 11.70
CA ASP A 483 -7.04 27.61 10.44
C ASP A 483 -8.06 27.69 9.30
N VAL A 484 -8.89 26.65 9.16
CA VAL A 484 -9.93 26.62 8.13
C VAL A 484 -11.01 27.67 8.39
N GLU A 485 -11.53 27.82 9.61
CA GLU A 485 -12.62 28.77 9.90
C GLU A 485 -12.17 30.23 9.81
N CYS A 486 -10.96 30.58 10.31
CA CYS A 486 -10.40 31.93 10.11
C CYS A 486 -10.35 32.28 8.63
N ARG A 487 -9.92 31.34 7.81
CA ARG A 487 -9.84 31.52 6.37
C ARG A 487 -11.20 31.65 5.69
N LEU A 488 -12.18 30.84 6.08
CA LEU A 488 -13.55 30.95 5.59
C LEU A 488 -14.19 32.28 5.98
N ALA A 489 -13.74 32.89 7.08
CA ALA A 489 -14.13 34.23 7.52
C ALA A 489 -13.31 35.37 6.85
N GLY A 490 -12.36 35.07 5.97
CA GLY A 490 -11.50 36.08 5.33
C GLY A 490 -10.45 36.69 6.28
N ILE A 491 -10.16 36.01 7.39
CA ILE A 491 -9.21 36.44 8.40
C ILE A 491 -7.84 35.86 8.06
N GLU A 492 -6.92 36.73 7.66
CA GLU A 492 -5.51 36.39 7.50
C GLU A 492 -4.76 36.59 8.83
N GLY A 493 -3.73 35.78 9.12
CA GLY A 493 -2.91 35.93 10.32
C GLY A 493 -2.93 34.72 11.27
N PHE A 494 -3.60 33.63 10.93
CA PHE A 494 -3.47 32.34 11.59
C PHE A 494 -3.18 31.26 10.55
N TYR A 495 -2.18 30.41 10.79
CA TYR A 495 -1.81 29.33 9.88
C TYR A 495 -1.23 28.15 10.65
N LEU A 496 -1.83 26.96 10.49
CA LEU A 496 -1.26 25.73 11.02
C LEU A 496 -0.42 25.07 9.92
N GLU A 497 0.89 25.01 10.05
CA GLU A 497 1.73 24.21 9.17
C GLU A 497 1.87 22.79 9.74
N LEU A 498 1.57 21.76 8.93
CA LEU A 498 1.74 20.36 9.32
C LEU A 498 2.74 19.67 8.39
N ASP A 499 3.75 19.05 8.98
CA ASP A 499 4.80 18.38 8.25
C ASP A 499 4.37 17.01 7.73
N ILE A 500 4.87 16.66 6.54
CA ILE A 500 4.85 15.33 5.96
C ILE A 500 6.27 15.06 5.43
N PRO A 501 7.17 14.50 6.27
CA PRO A 501 8.56 14.30 5.91
C PRO A 501 8.71 13.57 4.56
N ARG A 502 9.68 14.01 3.76
CA ARG A 502 10.03 13.46 2.43
C ARG A 502 8.98 13.64 1.32
N LEU A 503 7.77 14.13 1.61
CA LEU A 503 6.75 14.34 0.57
C LEU A 503 7.17 15.42 -0.43
N GLY A 504 7.82 16.48 0.04
CA GLY A 504 8.36 17.56 -0.81
C GLY A 504 9.34 17.05 -1.86
N GLU A 505 10.23 16.12 -1.47
CA GLU A 505 11.24 15.52 -2.34
C GLU A 505 10.59 14.78 -3.53
N LEU A 506 9.46 14.09 -3.31
CA LEU A 506 8.75 13.35 -4.36
C LEU A 506 8.03 14.25 -5.37
N ILE A 507 7.53 15.40 -4.92
CA ILE A 507 6.78 16.33 -5.77
C ILE A 507 7.69 17.39 -6.43
N GLY A 508 9.01 17.16 -6.44
CA GLY A 508 10.00 18.03 -7.09
C GLY A 508 10.31 19.31 -6.33
N GLY A 509 9.99 19.38 -5.03
CA GLY A 509 10.30 20.52 -4.17
C GLY A 509 11.41 20.21 -3.19
N THR A 510 12.62 20.74 -3.42
CA THR A 510 13.56 20.98 -2.33
C THR A 510 12.99 22.09 -1.45
N ARG A 511 12.77 21.81 -0.16
CA ARG A 511 12.65 22.87 0.85
C ARG A 511 14.05 23.29 1.29
#